data_AF-A0A258S8S6-F1
#
_entry.id   AF-A0A258S8S6-F1
#
_cell.length_a   1.000
_cell.length_b   1.000
_cell.length_c   1.000
_cell.angle_alpha   90.00
_cell.angle_beta   90.00
_cell.angle_gamma   90.00
#
_symmetry.space_group_name_H-M   'P 1'
#
loop_
_entity.id
_entity.type
_entity.pdbx_description
1 polymer ?
#
loop_
_entity_poly.entity_id
_entity_poly.type
_entity_poly.pdbx_seq_one_letter_code
_entity_poly.pdbx_strand_id
1 'polypeptide(L)'
;MGGGSSGLRPNSIHAGSNAITVDLWFDRQPGLFGDEVRSVLDKITITDDGEGFTLENLNYFDEICTGHKDDIGGKGVGRLAFLKYANCVEIRSQLKGELVSFRYTPDFNLDDVERSQSNGRQETSITISELNEKINTQVTKLVNATCDDLRLLLFLKKQAGRVISIRFTHNSKQPFAEDFTFSGEEIEAQKTHSFELQGETFDCYLFRDEAPRKGIVAMLCADELCVEEYQISKRFDVCRYLISITSSYLNRSSNIERQKLEIPKTEADADMASPISRDALLPRIHSECLAMINEVAEGDIETFKLANIDKLKKYYPFVQIESLNGEAAMLDADEVVRTYRAQQARREDQLVEAMEEGRSVAFDDVSHLASDDLARFIVHRALVIDSLAKMPRDSAEDVLHNAILRKHSDGTDIRENNVWLVDDKFLSYSNIYSDETLARIVREVGVETESKQQRKPDVAAFFSKDDKGHPNKLVIIEFKKPGADIFENNKALVQCRLYASELVERIATVREIFAFSVVEIDDEFYKDMKRTGFKDVFSLSERVVYDDFVIGSSDNVPLHLYVMPASSLIIDAKARNRVFEEVLRFNMDRDIPSSAAT
;
A
#
# COMPACT_ATOMS: atom_id res chain seq x y z
N MET A 1 7.75 -14.58 -6.39
CA MET A 1 8.78 -15.58 -6.01
C MET A 1 8.35 -16.54 -4.90
N GLY A 2 7.35 -16.24 -4.05
CA GLY A 2 6.92 -17.17 -2.99
C GLY A 2 6.48 -18.57 -3.47
N GLY A 3 5.94 -18.69 -4.68
CA GLY A 3 5.40 -19.96 -5.18
C GLY A 3 6.33 -20.88 -5.96
N GLY A 4 7.53 -20.43 -6.36
CA GLY A 4 8.45 -21.24 -7.19
C GLY A 4 9.55 -21.94 -6.42
N SER A 5 9.97 -21.35 -5.30
CA SER A 5 10.96 -21.94 -4.41
C SER A 5 10.34 -22.89 -3.38
N SER A 6 9.02 -22.84 -3.14
CA SER A 6 8.34 -23.63 -2.09
C SER A 6 8.35 -25.14 -2.35
N GLY A 7 8.44 -25.57 -3.62
CA GLY A 7 8.38 -27.00 -4.00
C GLY A 7 9.68 -27.79 -3.81
N LEU A 8 10.85 -27.17 -3.90
CA LEU A 8 12.16 -27.88 -3.89
C LEU A 8 12.67 -28.16 -2.48
N ARG A 9 12.50 -27.17 -1.59
CA ARG A 9 13.07 -27.17 -0.24
C ARG A 9 12.54 -28.31 0.65
N PRO A 10 11.25 -28.68 0.60
CA PRO A 10 10.73 -29.79 1.38
C PRO A 10 11.21 -31.15 0.87
N ASN A 11 11.46 -31.31 -0.45
CA ASN A 11 11.83 -32.60 -1.02
C ASN A 11 13.18 -33.10 -0.51
N SER A 12 14.18 -32.22 -0.41
CA SER A 12 15.49 -32.53 0.18
C SER A 12 15.36 -32.90 1.67
N ILE A 13 14.53 -32.17 2.42
CA ILE A 13 14.26 -32.45 3.84
C ILE A 13 13.53 -33.79 4.02
N HIS A 14 12.56 -34.08 3.15
CA HIS A 14 11.81 -35.34 3.14
C HIS A 14 12.67 -36.53 2.69
N ALA A 15 13.70 -36.29 1.86
CA ALA A 15 14.69 -37.30 1.46
C ALA A 15 15.72 -37.60 2.56
N GLY A 16 15.56 -37.06 3.76
CA GLY A 16 16.45 -37.34 4.90
C GLY A 16 17.70 -36.47 4.96
N SER A 17 17.85 -35.45 4.10
CA SER A 17 19.03 -34.57 4.08
C SER A 17 19.16 -33.71 5.34
N ASN A 18 20.37 -33.63 5.91
CA ASN A 18 20.67 -32.74 7.03
C ASN A 18 21.45 -31.49 6.58
N ALA A 19 22.00 -31.50 5.37
CA ALA A 19 22.73 -30.39 4.79
C ALA A 19 22.23 -30.09 3.38
N ILE A 20 21.66 -28.89 3.21
CA ILE A 20 21.15 -28.39 1.93
C ILE A 20 21.97 -27.16 1.54
N THR A 21 22.40 -27.09 0.28
CA THR A 21 23.06 -25.92 -0.29
C THR A 21 22.18 -25.32 -1.38
N VAL A 22 22.02 -24.00 -1.38
CA VAL A 22 21.27 -23.23 -2.36
C VAL A 22 22.19 -22.20 -2.97
N ASP A 23 22.64 -22.45 -4.19
CA ASP A 23 23.52 -21.55 -4.94
C ASP A 23 22.71 -20.69 -5.90
N LEU A 24 22.80 -19.37 -5.72
CA LEU A 24 22.10 -18.37 -6.53
C LEU A 24 23.09 -17.69 -7.49
N TRP A 25 22.96 -17.97 -8.78
CA TRP A 25 23.83 -17.44 -9.81
C TRP A 25 23.17 -16.27 -10.54
N PHE A 26 23.84 -15.13 -10.55
CA PHE A 26 23.40 -13.88 -11.13
C PHE A 26 24.28 -13.50 -12.31
N ASP A 27 23.64 -13.01 -13.36
CA ASP A 27 24.29 -12.54 -14.57
C ASP A 27 24.22 -11.01 -14.66
N ARG A 28 25.31 -10.40 -15.14
CA ARG A 28 25.47 -8.94 -15.15
C ARG A 28 25.03 -8.37 -16.49
N GLN A 29 23.98 -7.55 -16.46
CA GLN A 29 23.47 -6.88 -17.65
C GLN A 29 23.63 -5.36 -17.52
N PRO A 30 24.03 -4.67 -18.60
CA PRO A 30 24.05 -3.20 -18.61
C PRO A 30 22.62 -2.67 -18.46
N GLY A 31 22.44 -1.67 -17.60
CA GLY A 31 21.16 -1.00 -17.40
C GLY A 31 20.73 -0.20 -18.62
N LEU A 32 19.44 0.16 -18.68
CA LEU A 32 18.84 0.90 -19.81
C LEU A 32 19.58 2.21 -20.16
N PHE A 33 20.26 2.81 -19.19
CA PHE A 33 20.97 4.08 -19.33
C PHE A 33 22.50 3.95 -19.20
N GLY A 34 23.07 2.73 -19.35
CA GLY A 34 24.51 2.51 -19.43
C GLY A 34 25.30 2.59 -18.11
N ASP A 35 24.83 3.36 -17.13
CA ASP A 35 25.58 3.63 -15.88
C ASP A 35 25.24 2.68 -14.71
N GLU A 36 24.11 1.97 -14.75
CA GLU A 36 23.72 0.99 -13.71
C GLU A 36 23.90 -0.46 -14.18
N VAL A 37 24.79 -1.23 -13.56
CA VAL A 37 24.86 -2.68 -13.79
C VAL A 37 23.77 -3.39 -12.99
N ARG A 38 22.80 -4.02 -13.66
CA ARG A 38 21.77 -4.84 -13.02
C ARG A 38 22.23 -6.29 -12.96
N SER A 39 22.11 -6.89 -11.77
CA SER A 39 22.38 -8.32 -11.57
C SER A 39 21.04 -9.06 -11.60
N VAL A 40 20.82 -9.88 -12.62
CA VAL A 40 19.58 -10.63 -12.82
C VAL A 40 19.84 -12.07 -12.41
N LEU A 41 18.91 -12.70 -11.68
CA LEU A 41 19.05 -14.11 -11.34
C LEU A 41 18.94 -14.94 -12.63
N ASP A 42 19.92 -15.81 -12.85
CA ASP A 42 20.06 -16.61 -14.08
C ASP A 42 19.86 -18.10 -13.80
N LYS A 43 20.49 -18.59 -12.72
CA LYS A 43 20.46 -20.00 -12.35
C LYS A 43 20.34 -20.18 -10.85
N ILE A 44 19.57 -21.20 -10.44
CA ILE A 44 19.46 -21.66 -9.06
C ILE A 44 19.92 -23.11 -9.02
N THR A 45 20.84 -23.44 -8.14
CA THR A 45 21.25 -24.84 -7.90
C THR A 45 20.92 -25.20 -6.46
N ILE A 46 20.19 -26.30 -6.26
CA ILE A 46 19.89 -26.83 -4.94
C ILE A 46 20.57 -28.18 -4.84
N THR A 47 21.37 -28.36 -3.81
CA THR A 47 22.13 -29.60 -3.57
C THR A 47 21.83 -30.12 -2.18
N ASP A 48 21.57 -31.41 -2.06
CA ASP A 48 21.27 -32.09 -0.81
C ASP A 48 22.02 -33.41 -0.68
N ASP A 49 22.18 -33.87 0.56
CA ASP A 49 22.81 -35.14 0.92
C ASP A 49 21.79 -36.25 1.26
N GLY A 50 20.56 -36.12 0.75
CA GLY A 50 19.48 -37.07 0.98
C GLY A 50 19.64 -38.38 0.21
N GLU A 51 18.62 -39.23 0.28
CA GLU A 51 18.63 -40.54 -0.36
C GLU A 51 18.88 -40.47 -1.89
N GLY A 52 18.39 -39.42 -2.53
CA GLY A 52 18.52 -39.18 -3.96
C GLY A 52 17.56 -39.99 -4.82
N PHE A 53 17.87 -40.07 -6.12
CA PHE A 53 17.00 -40.67 -7.14
C PHE A 53 17.27 -42.18 -7.29
N THR A 54 16.84 -42.95 -6.30
CA THR A 54 16.73 -44.42 -6.40
C THR A 54 15.72 -44.82 -7.48
N LEU A 55 15.71 -46.08 -7.91
CA LEU A 55 14.72 -46.57 -8.88
C LEU A 55 13.28 -46.33 -8.41
N GLU A 56 13.03 -46.52 -7.12
CA GLU A 56 11.74 -46.28 -6.48
C GLU A 56 11.39 -44.77 -6.48
N ASN A 57 12.32 -43.91 -6.08
CA ASN A 57 12.12 -42.45 -6.10
C ASN A 57 11.94 -41.88 -7.53
N LEU A 58 12.59 -42.48 -8.54
CA LEU A 58 12.40 -42.13 -9.95
C LEU A 58 10.99 -42.47 -10.45
N ASN A 59 10.46 -43.63 -10.09
CA ASN A 59 9.11 -44.02 -10.48
C ASN A 59 8.07 -43.05 -9.86
N TYR A 60 8.25 -42.67 -8.60
CA TYR A 60 7.40 -41.63 -7.98
C TYR A 60 7.62 -40.23 -8.55
N PHE A 61 8.81 -39.97 -9.08
CA PHE A 61 9.09 -38.72 -9.77
C PHE A 61 8.34 -38.62 -11.10
N ASP A 62 7.99 -39.72 -11.76
CA ASP A 62 7.20 -39.69 -13.00
C ASP A 62 5.69 -39.58 -12.73
N GLU A 63 5.20 -40.23 -11.65
CA GLU A 63 3.78 -40.31 -11.34
C GLU A 63 3.19 -38.99 -10.79
N ILE A 64 2.17 -38.43 -11.46
CA ILE A 64 1.52 -37.15 -11.10
C ILE A 64 0.52 -37.39 -9.96
N CYS A 65 0.56 -36.55 -8.92
CA CYS A 65 -0.34 -36.64 -7.75
C CYS A 65 -0.23 -37.97 -6.96
N THR A 66 0.98 -38.48 -6.75
CA THR A 66 1.23 -39.64 -5.88
C THR A 66 0.84 -39.33 -4.43
N GLY A 67 0.00 -40.16 -3.80
CA GLY A 67 -0.28 -40.08 -2.36
C GLY A 67 0.83 -40.65 -1.45
N HIS A 68 1.95 -41.08 -2.04
CA HIS A 68 3.02 -41.81 -1.34
C HIS A 68 3.69 -41.02 -0.20
N LYS A 69 3.61 -39.69 -0.24
CA LYS A 69 4.16 -38.81 0.80
C LYS A 69 3.07 -37.99 1.51
N ASP A 70 1.79 -38.33 1.38
CA ASP A 70 0.69 -37.58 1.99
C ASP A 70 0.87 -37.42 3.51
N ASP A 71 1.34 -38.48 4.17
CA ASP A 71 1.59 -38.51 5.63
C ASP A 71 2.68 -37.52 6.09
N ILE A 72 3.54 -37.06 5.18
CA ILE A 72 4.57 -36.03 5.42
C ILE A 72 4.32 -34.77 4.59
N GLY A 73 3.11 -34.59 4.06
CA GLY A 73 2.75 -33.43 3.25
C GLY A 73 3.41 -33.41 1.86
N GLY A 74 3.58 -34.52 1.16
CA GLY A 74 4.05 -34.54 -0.22
C GLY A 74 2.90 -34.74 -1.22
N LYS A 75 2.40 -33.65 -1.82
CA LYS A 75 1.24 -33.68 -2.76
C LYS A 75 1.58 -34.02 -4.22
N GLY A 76 2.83 -34.43 -4.52
CA GLY A 76 3.23 -34.92 -5.85
C GLY A 76 3.28 -33.90 -7.01
N VAL A 77 3.18 -32.59 -6.75
CA VAL A 77 3.19 -31.53 -7.80
C VAL A 77 4.45 -30.67 -7.84
N GLY A 78 5.36 -30.82 -6.88
CA GLY A 78 6.51 -29.91 -6.71
C GLY A 78 7.39 -29.79 -7.95
N ARG A 79 7.58 -30.89 -8.70
CA ARG A 79 8.38 -30.91 -9.93
C ARG A 79 7.74 -30.14 -11.10
N LEU A 80 6.41 -30.09 -11.15
CA LEU A 80 5.68 -29.35 -12.19
C LEU A 80 5.82 -27.83 -11.99
N ALA A 81 6.00 -27.40 -10.74
CA ALA A 81 6.30 -26.00 -10.46
C ALA A 81 7.58 -25.54 -11.15
N PHE A 82 8.58 -26.40 -11.36
CA PHE A 82 9.86 -26.00 -11.98
C PHE A 82 9.64 -25.47 -13.40
N LEU A 83 8.82 -26.19 -14.18
CA LEU A 83 8.49 -25.86 -15.57
C LEU A 83 7.66 -24.58 -15.72
N LYS A 84 7.00 -24.14 -14.63
CA LYS A 84 6.31 -22.83 -14.60
C LYS A 84 7.31 -21.67 -14.58
N TYR A 85 8.48 -21.86 -13.97
CA TYR A 85 9.46 -20.78 -13.73
C TYR A 85 10.69 -20.84 -14.63
N ALA A 86 11.00 -22.00 -15.23
CA ALA A 86 12.21 -22.17 -16.03
C ALA A 86 12.00 -23.18 -17.18
N ASN A 87 12.74 -22.99 -18.28
CA ASN A 87 12.69 -23.89 -19.42
C ASN A 87 13.61 -25.11 -19.27
N CYS A 88 14.63 -25.02 -18.41
CA CYS A 88 15.61 -26.07 -18.24
C CYS A 88 15.80 -26.44 -16.77
N VAL A 89 15.51 -27.70 -16.45
CA VAL A 89 15.77 -28.31 -15.14
C VAL A 89 16.67 -29.53 -15.34
N GLU A 90 17.85 -29.50 -14.73
CA GLU A 90 18.82 -30.59 -14.81
C GLU A 90 18.97 -31.23 -13.44
N ILE A 91 18.80 -32.55 -13.39
CA ILE A 91 18.89 -33.34 -12.16
C ILE A 91 20.11 -34.23 -12.26
N ARG A 92 20.92 -34.23 -11.21
CA ARG A 92 22.10 -35.08 -11.06
C ARG A 92 22.12 -35.66 -9.66
N SER A 93 22.00 -36.98 -9.53
CA SER A 93 21.97 -37.68 -8.25
C SER A 93 23.03 -38.78 -8.22
N GLN A 94 24.02 -38.60 -7.35
CA GLN A 94 25.06 -39.58 -7.07
C GLN A 94 24.57 -40.49 -5.95
N LEU A 95 24.35 -41.76 -6.28
CA LEU A 95 24.10 -42.84 -5.34
C LEU A 95 25.43 -43.53 -4.98
N LYS A 96 25.43 -44.54 -4.10
CA LYS A 96 26.66 -45.20 -3.61
C LYS A 96 27.56 -45.81 -4.70
N GLY A 97 27.02 -46.18 -5.87
CA GLY A 97 27.79 -46.78 -6.96
C GLY A 97 27.26 -46.45 -8.37
N GLU A 98 26.31 -45.52 -8.45
CA GLU A 98 25.63 -45.15 -9.69
C GLU A 98 25.44 -43.63 -9.68
N LEU A 99 25.68 -43.00 -10.81
CA LEU A 99 25.30 -41.63 -11.08
C LEU A 99 24.09 -41.65 -12.00
N VAL A 100 23.01 -41.03 -11.52
CA VAL A 100 21.76 -40.82 -12.24
C VAL A 100 21.71 -39.37 -12.70
N SER A 101 21.50 -39.12 -13.98
CA SER A 101 21.32 -37.77 -14.50
C SER A 101 20.28 -37.71 -15.59
N PHE A 102 19.47 -36.65 -15.59
CA PHE A 102 18.47 -36.42 -16.62
C PHE A 102 18.07 -34.95 -16.67
N ARG A 103 17.51 -34.56 -17.81
CA ARG A 103 16.88 -33.25 -17.97
C ARG A 103 15.38 -33.42 -17.86
N TYR A 104 14.76 -32.61 -17.02
CA TYR A 104 13.32 -32.61 -16.84
C TYR A 104 12.68 -31.51 -17.70
N THR A 105 11.85 -31.95 -18.63
CA THR A 105 11.07 -31.12 -19.57
C THR A 105 9.60 -31.55 -19.54
N PRO A 106 8.66 -30.78 -20.12
CA PRO A 106 7.26 -31.20 -20.21
C PRO A 106 7.07 -32.57 -20.89
N ASP A 107 7.95 -32.95 -21.80
CA ASP A 107 7.93 -34.22 -22.55
C ASP A 107 8.83 -35.32 -21.95
N PHE A 108 9.27 -35.16 -20.68
CA PHE A 108 10.17 -36.11 -20.02
C PHE A 108 9.58 -37.53 -19.92
N ASN A 109 10.40 -38.55 -20.18
CA ASN A 109 10.09 -39.95 -19.92
C ASN A 109 11.22 -40.62 -19.10
N LEU A 110 10.88 -41.70 -18.39
CA LEU A 110 11.87 -42.48 -17.62
C LEU A 110 13.03 -43.02 -18.46
N ASP A 111 12.84 -43.20 -19.77
CA ASP A 111 13.89 -43.62 -20.71
C ASP A 111 14.96 -42.54 -20.96
N ASP A 112 14.66 -41.27 -20.64
CA ASP A 112 15.61 -40.16 -20.74
C ASP A 112 16.62 -40.14 -19.58
N VAL A 113 16.52 -41.08 -18.64
CA VAL A 113 17.38 -41.18 -17.47
C VAL A 113 18.70 -41.87 -17.80
N GLU A 114 19.78 -41.09 -17.80
CA GLU A 114 21.13 -41.60 -17.97
C GLU A 114 21.67 -42.16 -16.66
N ARG A 115 22.21 -43.38 -16.74
CA ARG A 115 22.79 -44.11 -15.60
C ARG A 115 24.21 -44.53 -15.93
N SER A 116 25.14 -44.19 -15.05
CA SER A 116 26.55 -44.57 -15.21
C SER A 116 27.12 -45.10 -13.90
N GLN A 117 28.03 -46.08 -13.98
CA GLN A 117 28.76 -46.54 -12.79
C GLN A 117 29.73 -45.44 -12.34
N SER A 118 29.50 -44.94 -11.14
CA SER A 118 30.29 -43.85 -10.54
C SER A 118 30.30 -44.04 -9.04
N ASN A 119 31.47 -43.95 -8.43
CA ASN A 119 31.61 -43.94 -6.98
C ASN A 119 31.79 -42.48 -6.53
N GLY A 120 30.92 -42.02 -5.63
CA GLY A 120 30.98 -40.66 -5.10
C GLY A 120 30.25 -40.56 -3.77
N ARG A 121 30.33 -39.38 -3.17
CA ARG A 121 29.50 -39.05 -2.00
C ARG A 121 28.05 -38.98 -2.44
N GLN A 122 27.15 -39.48 -1.61
CA GLN A 122 25.72 -39.39 -1.85
C GLN A 122 25.30 -37.92 -1.87
N GLU A 123 24.81 -37.48 -3.03
CA GLU A 123 24.53 -36.07 -3.29
C GLU A 123 23.54 -35.96 -4.44
N THR A 124 22.51 -35.15 -4.28
CA THR A 124 21.56 -34.82 -5.34
C THR A 124 21.59 -33.33 -5.59
N SER A 125 21.79 -32.94 -6.84
CA SER A 125 21.76 -31.56 -7.30
C SER A 125 20.65 -31.38 -8.33
N ILE A 126 19.84 -30.34 -8.13
CA ILE A 126 18.82 -29.87 -9.05
C ILE A 126 19.24 -28.47 -9.49
N THR A 127 19.56 -28.34 -10.78
CA THR A 127 19.87 -27.07 -11.43
C THR A 127 18.64 -26.58 -12.17
N ILE A 128 18.23 -25.35 -11.90
CA ILE A 128 17.15 -24.64 -12.59
C ILE A 128 17.77 -23.46 -13.32
N SER A 129 17.63 -23.42 -14.64
CA SER A 129 18.22 -22.42 -15.53
C SER A 129 17.28 -22.06 -16.66
N GLU A 130 17.60 -21.01 -17.41
CA GLU A 130 16.72 -20.46 -18.46
C GLU A 130 15.36 -20.03 -17.89
N LEU A 131 15.39 -19.20 -16.85
CA LEU A 131 14.20 -18.67 -16.20
C LEU A 131 13.30 -17.92 -17.21
N ASN A 132 12.00 -18.18 -17.15
CA ASN A 132 11.00 -17.63 -18.08
C ASN A 132 10.91 -16.10 -18.02
N GLU A 133 11.20 -15.52 -16.86
CA GLU A 133 11.25 -14.08 -16.64
C GLU A 133 12.64 -13.67 -16.14
N LYS A 134 13.15 -12.54 -16.64
CA LYS A 134 14.36 -11.92 -16.11
C LYS A 134 14.05 -11.26 -14.77
N ILE A 135 14.26 -11.98 -13.67
CA ILE A 135 13.89 -11.48 -12.34
C ILE A 135 15.05 -10.67 -11.73
N ASN A 136 14.83 -9.37 -11.59
CA ASN A 136 15.71 -8.51 -10.82
C ASN A 136 15.43 -8.71 -9.32
N THR A 137 16.12 -9.66 -8.70
CA THR A 137 15.89 -10.04 -7.31
C THR A 137 16.97 -9.52 -6.38
N GLN A 138 16.55 -8.94 -5.26
CA GLN A 138 17.45 -8.63 -4.16
C GLN A 138 17.74 -9.90 -3.37
N VAL A 139 19.01 -10.32 -3.30
CA VAL A 139 19.42 -11.57 -2.61
C VAL A 139 18.91 -11.58 -1.18
N THR A 140 19.10 -10.48 -0.46
CA THR A 140 18.66 -10.34 0.94
C THR A 140 17.18 -10.65 1.10
N LYS A 141 16.32 -10.15 0.21
CA LYS A 141 14.87 -10.40 0.28
C LYS A 141 14.54 -11.86 0.01
N LEU A 142 15.17 -12.47 -0.99
CA LEU A 142 14.94 -13.86 -1.36
C LEU A 142 15.37 -14.82 -0.24
N VAL A 143 16.60 -14.65 0.27
CA VAL A 143 17.14 -15.50 1.34
C VAL A 143 16.29 -15.32 2.61
N ASN A 144 15.97 -14.09 2.99
CA ASN A 144 15.16 -13.82 4.18
C ASN A 144 13.77 -14.46 4.11
N ALA A 145 13.06 -14.28 2.99
CA ALA A 145 11.76 -14.91 2.77
C ALA A 145 11.87 -16.44 2.83
N THR A 146 12.95 -16.99 2.24
CA THR A 146 13.20 -18.43 2.25
C THR A 146 13.41 -18.98 3.66
N CYS A 147 14.17 -18.26 4.49
CA CYS A 147 14.38 -18.60 5.89
C CYS A 147 13.08 -18.52 6.70
N ASP A 148 12.26 -17.49 6.47
CA ASP A 148 11.00 -17.29 7.16
C ASP A 148 10.00 -18.42 6.81
N ASP A 149 9.90 -18.80 5.53
CA ASP A 149 9.03 -19.90 5.06
C ASP A 149 9.35 -21.25 5.72
N LEU A 150 10.63 -21.54 5.93
CA LEU A 150 11.14 -22.81 6.42
C LEU A 150 11.33 -22.84 7.93
N ARG A 151 11.15 -21.71 8.61
CA ARG A 151 11.50 -21.57 10.03
C ARG A 151 10.77 -22.56 10.91
N LEU A 152 9.45 -22.70 10.72
CA LEU A 152 8.63 -23.65 11.47
C LEU A 152 9.09 -25.09 11.22
N LEU A 153 9.25 -25.48 9.96
CA LEU A 153 9.72 -26.80 9.57
C LEU A 153 11.05 -27.16 10.26
N LEU A 154 12.06 -26.29 10.16
CA LEU A 154 13.38 -26.52 10.76
C LEU A 154 13.30 -26.61 12.30
N PHE A 155 12.48 -25.77 12.92
CA PHE A 155 12.23 -25.81 14.36
C PHE A 155 11.60 -27.14 14.80
N LEU A 156 10.55 -27.60 14.12
CA LEU A 156 9.87 -28.85 14.45
C LEU A 156 10.78 -30.08 14.21
N LYS A 157 11.59 -30.09 13.14
CA LYS A 157 12.58 -31.17 12.93
C LYS A 157 13.65 -31.17 14.02
N LYS A 158 14.12 -30.01 14.48
CA LYS A 158 15.01 -29.91 15.65
C LYS A 158 14.36 -30.50 16.90
N GLN A 159 13.09 -30.19 17.16
CA GLN A 159 12.37 -30.79 18.30
C GLN A 159 12.24 -32.31 18.19
N ALA A 160 12.13 -32.85 16.97
CA ALA A 160 12.18 -34.29 16.70
C ALA A 160 13.60 -34.90 16.75
N GLY A 161 14.62 -34.13 17.12
CA GLY A 161 16.01 -34.59 17.25
C GLY A 161 16.82 -34.57 15.95
N ARG A 162 16.31 -33.94 14.89
CA ARG A 162 16.99 -33.82 13.59
C ARG A 162 17.28 -32.36 13.26
N VAL A 163 18.55 -31.97 13.34
CA VAL A 163 19.01 -30.64 12.94
C VAL A 163 19.27 -30.62 11.44
N ILE A 164 18.73 -29.61 10.76
CA ILE A 164 18.92 -29.37 9.34
C ILE A 164 19.55 -27.99 9.17
N SER A 165 20.55 -27.91 8.30
CA SER A 165 21.24 -26.67 7.95
C SER A 165 21.09 -26.36 6.46
N ILE A 166 20.87 -25.08 6.14
CA ILE A 166 20.72 -24.59 4.78
C ILE A 166 21.76 -23.52 4.52
N ARG A 167 22.70 -23.80 3.62
CA ARG A 167 23.74 -22.85 3.19
C ARG A 167 23.31 -22.17 1.90
N PHE A 168 23.31 -20.86 1.88
CA PHE A 168 23.04 -20.02 0.71
C PHE A 168 24.35 -19.44 0.20
N THR A 169 24.63 -19.59 -1.09
CA THR A 169 25.74 -18.90 -1.74
C THR A 169 25.27 -18.04 -2.90
N HIS A 170 25.99 -16.96 -3.21
CA HIS A 170 25.67 -16.14 -4.39
C HIS A 170 26.87 -15.36 -4.95
N ASN A 171 26.84 -15.06 -6.26
CA ASN A 171 27.86 -14.25 -6.95
C ASN A 171 27.39 -12.80 -7.27
N SER A 172 26.26 -12.36 -6.73
CA SER A 172 25.60 -11.08 -7.10
C SER A 172 26.40 -9.80 -6.76
N LYS A 173 27.33 -9.86 -5.80
CA LYS A 173 28.00 -8.70 -5.16
C LYS A 173 27.06 -7.66 -4.54
N GLN A 174 25.80 -8.03 -4.26
CA GLN A 174 24.87 -7.22 -3.47
C GLN A 174 25.33 -7.15 -2.00
N PRO A 175 24.85 -6.18 -1.19
CA PRO A 175 25.22 -6.04 0.23
C PRO A 175 24.56 -7.13 1.10
N PHE A 176 24.94 -8.38 0.88
CA PHE A 176 24.57 -9.57 1.63
C PHE A 176 25.78 -10.52 1.65
N ALA A 177 25.90 -11.35 2.67
CA ALA A 177 27.03 -12.28 2.76
C ALA A 177 26.98 -13.28 1.60
N GLU A 178 28.08 -13.38 0.83
CA GLU A 178 28.20 -14.31 -0.31
C GLU A 178 28.04 -15.78 0.10
N ASP A 179 28.22 -16.07 1.38
CA ASP A 179 28.00 -17.37 2.03
C ASP A 179 27.29 -17.13 3.36
N PHE A 180 26.05 -17.62 3.46
CA PHE A 180 25.18 -17.45 4.63
C PHE A 180 24.56 -18.80 4.99
N THR A 181 24.64 -19.21 6.24
CA THR A 181 24.05 -20.47 6.71
C THR A 181 22.88 -20.17 7.65
N PHE A 182 21.74 -20.84 7.43
CA PHE A 182 20.58 -20.82 8.30
C PHE A 182 20.37 -22.23 8.85
N SER A 183 20.52 -22.40 10.17
CA SER A 183 20.45 -23.70 10.83
C SER A 183 19.27 -23.79 11.78
N GLY A 184 18.61 -24.96 11.82
CA GLY A 184 17.60 -25.25 12.83
C GLY A 184 18.13 -25.14 14.27
N GLU A 185 19.43 -25.34 14.49
CA GLU A 185 20.08 -25.18 15.80
C GLU A 185 19.85 -23.79 16.41
N GLU A 186 19.91 -22.75 15.59
CA GLU A 186 19.78 -21.35 16.00
C GLU A 186 18.33 -20.91 16.21
N ILE A 187 17.36 -21.76 15.83
CA ILE A 187 15.95 -21.44 15.93
C ILE A 187 15.42 -21.85 17.30
N GLU A 188 14.95 -20.86 18.05
CA GLU A 188 14.29 -21.04 19.34
C GLU A 188 12.96 -20.29 19.36
N ALA A 189 11.89 -20.99 19.73
CA ALA A 189 10.61 -20.35 19.97
C ALA A 189 10.64 -19.72 21.37
N GLN A 190 10.33 -18.43 21.45
CA GLN A 190 10.19 -17.74 22.73
C GLN A 190 8.98 -18.23 23.51
N LYS A 191 7.93 -18.62 22.78
CA LYS A 191 6.70 -19.15 23.37
C LYS A 191 5.95 -20.03 22.38
N THR A 192 5.28 -21.03 22.90
CA THR A 192 4.30 -21.85 22.19
C THR A 192 2.93 -21.70 22.84
N HIS A 193 1.88 -21.64 22.04
CA HIS A 193 0.50 -21.50 22.52
C HIS A 193 -0.44 -22.22 21.56
N SER A 194 -1.56 -22.73 22.05
CA SER A 194 -2.59 -23.34 21.21
C SER A 194 -3.95 -22.78 21.57
N PHE A 195 -4.78 -22.53 20.56
CA PHE A 195 -6.14 -22.06 20.73
C PHE A 195 -7.12 -22.87 19.88
N GLU A 196 -8.39 -22.85 20.28
CA GLU A 196 -9.48 -23.50 19.54
C GLU A 196 -10.41 -22.47 18.91
N LEU A 197 -10.85 -22.77 17.69
CA LEU A 197 -11.86 -22.01 16.96
C LEU A 197 -12.77 -22.99 16.21
N GLN A 198 -14.06 -22.97 16.54
CA GLN A 198 -15.09 -23.81 15.89
C GLN A 198 -14.72 -25.31 15.80
N GLY A 199 -14.06 -25.85 16.83
CA GLY A 199 -13.67 -27.26 16.92
C GLY A 199 -12.35 -27.62 16.25
N GLU A 200 -11.67 -26.67 15.60
CA GLU A 200 -10.31 -26.84 15.08
C GLU A 200 -9.29 -26.24 16.05
N THR A 201 -8.17 -26.94 16.25
CA THR A 201 -7.05 -26.51 17.10
C THR A 201 -5.95 -25.88 16.25
N PHE A 202 -5.45 -24.73 16.68
CA PHE A 202 -4.36 -23.99 16.03
C PHE A 202 -3.18 -23.87 16.99
N ASP A 203 -2.02 -24.35 16.54
CA ASP A 203 -0.76 -24.27 17.28
C ASP A 203 0.07 -23.08 16.79
N CYS A 204 0.54 -22.27 17.73
CA CYS A 204 1.25 -21.02 17.50
C CYS A 204 2.66 -21.08 18.10
N TYR A 205 3.64 -20.64 17.32
CA TYR A 205 5.05 -20.62 17.68
C TYR A 205 5.61 -19.22 17.48
N LEU A 206 5.95 -18.55 18.59
CA LEU A 206 6.47 -17.18 18.58
C LEU A 206 7.99 -17.17 18.46
N PHE A 207 8.50 -16.53 17.41
CA PHE A 207 9.91 -16.27 17.16
C PHE A 207 10.18 -14.75 17.21
N ARG A 208 11.42 -14.39 17.52
CA ARG A 208 11.88 -13.00 17.57
C ARG A 208 13.17 -12.85 16.76
N ASP A 209 13.16 -11.95 15.79
CA ASP A 209 14.38 -11.46 15.14
C ASP A 209 14.74 -10.10 15.75
N GLU A 210 16.02 -9.89 16.06
CA GLU A 210 16.53 -8.58 16.47
C GLU A 210 16.60 -7.59 15.29
N ALA A 211 16.81 -6.30 15.61
CA ALA A 211 17.01 -5.25 14.61
C ALA A 211 18.12 -5.64 13.59
N PRO A 212 17.98 -5.30 12.29
CA PRO A 212 17.14 -4.24 11.73
C PRO A 212 15.75 -4.66 11.26
N ARG A 213 15.37 -5.95 11.40
CA ARG A 213 14.04 -6.42 11.02
C ARG A 213 13.01 -5.90 12.03
N LYS A 214 11.83 -5.49 11.54
CA LYS A 214 10.79 -4.83 12.32
C LYS A 214 9.41 -5.38 12.00
N GLY A 215 8.48 -5.21 12.95
CA GLY A 215 7.07 -5.53 12.76
C GLY A 215 6.62 -6.85 13.41
N ILE A 216 5.33 -7.14 13.26
CA ILE A 216 4.67 -8.35 13.77
C ILE A 216 3.99 -9.01 12.58
N VAL A 217 4.34 -10.27 12.32
CA VAL A 217 3.81 -11.07 11.19
C VAL A 217 3.35 -12.42 11.72
N ALA A 218 2.12 -12.81 11.37
CA ALA A 218 1.64 -14.16 11.53
C ALA A 218 1.84 -14.95 10.22
N MET A 219 2.49 -16.11 10.31
CA MET A 219 2.79 -17.00 9.19
C MET A 219 1.79 -18.16 9.22
N LEU A 220 0.85 -18.19 8.28
CA LEU A 220 -0.14 -19.26 8.19
C LEU A 220 0.49 -20.45 7.48
N CYS A 221 0.70 -21.52 8.23
CA CYS A 221 1.46 -22.68 7.80
C CYS A 221 0.54 -23.87 7.53
N ALA A 222 0.75 -24.53 6.40
CA ALA A 222 0.14 -25.80 6.05
C ALA A 222 1.25 -26.83 5.85
N ASP A 223 1.12 -27.98 6.50
CA ASP A 223 2.11 -29.06 6.51
C ASP A 223 3.51 -28.52 6.89
N GLU A 224 3.56 -27.73 7.97
CA GLU A 224 4.78 -27.13 8.53
C GLU A 224 5.45 -26.03 7.67
N LEU A 225 4.89 -25.71 6.49
CA LEU A 225 5.40 -24.70 5.56
C LEU A 225 4.51 -23.46 5.54
N CYS A 226 5.11 -22.26 5.53
CA CYS A 226 4.33 -21.04 5.33
C CYS A 226 3.69 -21.00 3.94
N VAL A 227 2.38 -20.76 3.90
CA VAL A 227 1.60 -20.59 2.66
C VAL A 227 1.19 -19.13 2.47
N GLU A 228 0.77 -18.46 3.54
CA GLU A 228 0.35 -17.06 3.50
C GLU A 228 0.85 -16.27 4.71
N GLU A 229 1.23 -15.01 4.49
CA GLU A 229 1.63 -14.08 5.54
C GLU A 229 0.48 -13.13 5.89
N TYR A 230 0.18 -12.99 7.18
CA TYR A 230 -0.73 -12.00 7.72
C TYR A 230 0.05 -10.95 8.51
N GLN A 231 0.20 -9.77 7.93
CA GLN A 231 0.91 -8.66 8.54
C GLN A 231 0.02 -8.02 9.63
N ILE A 232 0.41 -8.18 10.89
CA ILE A 232 -0.27 -7.58 12.05
C ILE A 232 0.18 -6.12 12.23
N SER A 233 1.48 -5.85 12.18
CA SER A 233 2.00 -4.47 12.30
C SER A 233 3.33 -4.30 11.59
N LYS A 234 3.49 -3.28 10.74
CA LYS A 234 4.76 -3.00 10.03
C LYS A 234 5.74 -2.14 10.82
N ARG A 235 5.27 -1.43 11.85
CA ARG A 235 6.02 -0.35 12.53
C ARG A 235 6.45 -0.68 13.94
N PHE A 236 6.39 -1.94 14.36
CA PHE A 236 6.99 -2.36 15.62
C PHE A 236 8.53 -2.22 15.49
N ASP A 237 9.04 -1.06 15.89
CA ASP A 237 10.38 -0.59 15.55
C ASP A 237 11.50 -1.20 16.41
N VAL A 238 11.14 -1.94 17.46
CA VAL A 238 12.09 -2.52 18.42
C VAL A 238 12.73 -3.79 17.86
N CYS A 239 11.92 -4.71 17.34
CA CYS A 239 12.35 -5.99 16.79
C CYS A 239 11.29 -6.52 15.81
N ARG A 240 11.49 -7.72 15.26
CA ARG A 240 10.45 -8.41 14.50
C ARG A 240 9.95 -9.63 15.25
N TYR A 241 8.64 -9.69 15.47
CA TYR A 241 7.96 -10.89 15.92
C TYR A 241 7.38 -11.66 14.73
N LEU A 242 7.67 -12.95 14.67
CA LEU A 242 7.16 -13.86 13.66
C LEU A 242 6.44 -15.00 14.37
N ILE A 243 5.14 -15.16 14.13
CA ILE A 243 4.31 -16.17 14.77
C ILE A 243 3.90 -17.19 13.72
N SER A 244 4.48 -18.38 13.75
CA SER A 244 4.05 -19.46 12.86
C SER A 244 2.82 -20.14 13.45
N ILE A 245 1.77 -20.25 12.65
CA ILE A 245 0.48 -20.82 13.03
C ILE A 245 0.20 -22.01 12.14
N THR A 246 -0.02 -23.18 12.72
CA THR A 246 -0.30 -24.43 11.99
C THR A 246 -1.56 -25.09 12.54
N SER A 247 -2.32 -25.75 11.67
CA SER A 247 -3.47 -26.57 12.09
C SER A 247 -3.84 -27.60 11.03
N SER A 248 -4.56 -28.63 11.46
CA SER A 248 -5.11 -29.62 10.53
C SER A 248 -6.06 -28.97 9.50
N TYR A 249 -6.76 -27.91 9.90
CA TYR A 249 -7.62 -27.11 9.04
C TYR A 249 -6.81 -26.40 7.93
N LEU A 250 -5.72 -25.72 8.28
CA LEU A 250 -4.86 -25.04 7.29
C LEU A 250 -4.24 -26.04 6.28
N ASN A 251 -3.91 -27.25 6.72
CA ASN A 251 -3.43 -28.32 5.84
C ASN A 251 -4.47 -28.69 4.77
N ARG A 252 -5.74 -28.84 5.17
CA ARG A 252 -6.86 -29.15 4.27
C ARG A 252 -7.22 -27.97 3.36
N SER A 253 -7.15 -26.75 3.87
CA SER A 253 -7.47 -25.53 3.11
C SER A 253 -6.36 -25.08 2.17
N SER A 254 -5.14 -25.62 2.27
CA SER A 254 -4.07 -25.28 1.33
C SER A 254 -4.28 -25.93 -0.02
N ASN A 255 -4.18 -25.13 -1.08
CA ASN A 255 -4.15 -25.65 -2.44
C ASN A 255 -2.97 -26.63 -2.65
N ILE A 256 -3.02 -27.41 -3.73
CA ILE A 256 -2.06 -28.49 -4.01
C ILE A 256 -0.62 -27.96 -4.15
N GLU A 257 -0.46 -26.74 -4.70
CA GLU A 257 0.85 -26.09 -4.89
C GLU A 257 1.40 -25.40 -3.63
N ARG A 258 0.62 -25.33 -2.53
CA ARG A 258 0.94 -24.54 -1.31
C ARG A 258 1.31 -23.09 -1.62
N GLN A 259 0.53 -22.44 -2.47
CA GLN A 259 0.67 -21.02 -2.79
C GLN A 259 -0.45 -20.17 -2.22
N LYS A 260 -1.55 -20.80 -1.78
CA LYS A 260 -2.74 -20.10 -1.30
C LYS A 260 -3.58 -21.00 -0.38
N LEU A 261 -4.20 -20.38 0.62
CA LEU A 261 -5.22 -20.96 1.47
C LEU A 261 -6.61 -20.64 0.92
N GLU A 262 -7.36 -21.68 0.60
CA GLU A 262 -8.74 -21.65 0.10
C GLU A 262 -9.73 -21.60 1.27
N ILE A 263 -9.63 -20.52 2.05
CA ILE A 263 -10.51 -20.25 3.21
C ILE A 263 -11.65 -19.31 2.75
N PRO A 264 -12.92 -19.63 3.07
CA PRO A 264 -14.08 -18.79 2.81
C PRO A 264 -13.89 -17.38 3.34
N LYS A 265 -14.34 -16.35 2.59
CA LYS A 265 -14.13 -14.97 3.02
C LYS A 265 -15.04 -14.63 4.20
N THR A 266 -16.34 -14.84 4.02
CA THR A 266 -17.38 -14.50 5.00
C THR A 266 -17.97 -15.75 5.64
N GLU A 267 -18.71 -15.59 6.74
CA GLU A 267 -19.46 -16.69 7.35
C GLU A 267 -20.55 -17.26 6.44
N ALA A 268 -21.12 -16.45 5.54
CA ALA A 268 -22.11 -16.91 4.57
C ALA A 268 -21.50 -17.84 3.50
N ASP A 269 -20.20 -17.71 3.24
CA ASP A 269 -19.45 -18.57 2.31
C ASP A 269 -18.94 -19.86 3.00
N ALA A 270 -19.05 -19.96 4.33
CA ALA A 270 -18.57 -21.11 5.08
C ALA A 270 -19.53 -22.30 4.95
N ASP A 271 -18.97 -23.50 4.88
CA ASP A 271 -19.74 -24.74 4.77
C ASP A 271 -19.20 -25.82 5.71
N MET A 272 -19.80 -27.02 5.65
CA MET A 272 -19.38 -28.13 6.52
C MET A 272 -17.95 -28.62 6.23
N ALA A 273 -17.41 -28.40 5.03
CA ALA A 273 -16.06 -28.79 4.67
C ALA A 273 -15.04 -27.72 5.06
N SER A 274 -15.46 -26.46 5.08
CA SER A 274 -14.67 -25.32 5.50
C SER A 274 -15.47 -24.40 6.45
N PRO A 275 -15.57 -24.75 7.74
CA PRO A 275 -16.47 -24.08 8.68
C PRO A 275 -15.99 -22.69 9.10
N ILE A 276 -14.67 -22.44 9.03
CA ILE A 276 -14.07 -21.20 9.52
C ILE A 276 -13.90 -20.22 8.36
N SER A 277 -14.45 -19.01 8.51
CA SER A 277 -14.24 -17.91 7.56
C SER A 277 -12.99 -17.09 7.91
N ARG A 278 -12.46 -16.33 6.94
CA ARG A 278 -11.34 -15.40 7.18
C ARG A 278 -11.75 -14.28 8.16
N ASP A 279 -13.00 -13.82 8.08
CA ASP A 279 -13.56 -12.83 8.99
C ASP A 279 -13.61 -13.32 10.45
N ALA A 280 -13.75 -14.62 10.68
CA ALA A 280 -13.65 -15.21 12.02
C ALA A 280 -12.20 -15.53 12.44
N LEU A 281 -11.40 -16.07 11.50
CA LEU A 281 -10.05 -16.57 11.80
C LEU A 281 -9.04 -15.45 12.05
N LEU A 282 -8.98 -14.43 11.18
CA LEU A 282 -7.92 -13.43 11.23
C LEU A 282 -7.98 -12.55 12.49
N PRO A 283 -9.16 -12.08 12.96
CA PRO A 283 -9.24 -11.37 14.24
C PRO A 283 -8.84 -12.25 15.43
N ARG A 284 -9.20 -13.53 15.40
CA ARG A 284 -8.79 -14.47 16.46
C ARG A 284 -7.27 -14.64 16.48
N ILE A 285 -6.66 -14.91 15.33
CA ILE A 285 -5.21 -15.00 15.17
C ILE A 285 -4.52 -13.72 15.65
N HIS A 286 -5.06 -12.55 15.27
CA HIS A 286 -4.53 -11.27 15.66
C HIS A 286 -4.49 -11.11 17.19
N SER A 287 -5.62 -11.37 17.86
CA SER A 287 -5.72 -11.32 19.33
C SER A 287 -4.74 -12.28 20.01
N GLU A 288 -4.67 -13.54 19.56
CA GLU A 288 -3.80 -14.55 20.16
C GLU A 288 -2.31 -14.21 19.96
N CYS A 289 -1.92 -13.74 18.79
CA CYS A 289 -0.54 -13.27 18.54
C CYS A 289 -0.17 -12.14 19.50
N LEU A 290 -1.04 -11.15 19.68
CA LEU A 290 -0.78 -10.04 20.60
C LEU A 290 -0.70 -10.49 22.05
N ALA A 291 -1.55 -11.42 22.48
CA ALA A 291 -1.49 -12.01 23.82
C ALA A 291 -0.15 -12.73 24.04
N MET A 292 0.28 -13.56 23.08
CA MET A 292 1.58 -14.22 23.14
C MET A 292 2.74 -13.24 23.30
N ILE A 293 2.74 -12.15 22.53
CA ILE A 293 3.84 -11.18 22.60
C ILE A 293 3.76 -10.36 23.89
N ASN A 294 2.58 -9.92 24.34
CA ASN A 294 2.43 -9.17 25.60
C ASN A 294 3.00 -9.92 26.81
N GLU A 295 2.85 -11.25 26.84
CA GLU A 295 3.38 -12.06 27.94
C GLU A 295 4.91 -12.23 27.88
N VAL A 296 5.53 -12.06 26.71
CA VAL A 296 6.99 -12.26 26.51
C VAL A 296 7.75 -10.93 26.50
N ALA A 297 7.14 -9.87 25.97
CA ALA A 297 7.71 -8.54 25.92
C ALA A 297 7.30 -7.77 27.19
N GLU A 298 8.14 -7.84 28.23
CA GLU A 298 7.95 -7.06 29.46
C GLU A 298 7.87 -5.55 29.15
N GLY A 299 6.66 -5.00 29.02
CA GLY A 299 6.38 -3.55 28.96
C GLY A 299 6.62 -2.82 27.61
N ASP A 300 7.35 -3.40 26.66
CA ASP A 300 7.68 -2.74 25.39
C ASP A 300 6.45 -2.51 24.50
N ILE A 301 5.48 -3.43 24.49
CA ILE A 301 4.26 -3.28 23.68
C ILE A 301 3.33 -2.23 24.26
N GLU A 302 3.13 -2.18 25.57
CA GLU A 302 2.28 -1.14 26.17
C GLU A 302 2.87 0.24 25.93
N THR A 303 4.19 0.37 26.05
CA THR A 303 4.91 1.61 25.73
C THR A 303 4.74 1.98 24.25
N PHE A 304 4.85 1.01 23.34
CA PHE A 304 4.59 1.21 21.91
C PHE A 304 3.13 1.60 21.63
N LYS A 305 2.16 0.91 22.24
CA LYS A 305 0.71 1.20 22.13
C LYS A 305 0.42 2.61 22.62
N LEU A 306 0.91 3.00 23.78
CA LEU A 306 0.75 4.34 24.33
C LEU A 306 1.37 5.40 23.42
N ALA A 307 2.59 5.17 22.91
CA ALA A 307 3.25 6.08 21.99
C ALA A 307 2.52 6.17 20.63
N ASN A 308 1.94 5.06 20.15
CA ASN A 308 1.19 5.02 18.90
C ASN A 308 -0.19 5.68 19.06
N ILE A 309 -0.87 5.44 20.19
CA ILE A 309 -2.09 6.13 20.59
C ILE A 309 -1.83 7.65 20.71
N ASP A 310 -0.71 8.07 21.29
CA ASP A 310 -0.35 9.50 21.37
C ASP A 310 -0.12 10.11 19.97
N LYS A 311 0.56 9.38 19.08
CA LYS A 311 0.69 9.79 17.67
C LYS A 311 -0.67 9.87 16.97
N LEU A 312 -1.53 8.87 17.16
CA LEU A 312 -2.89 8.84 16.63
C LEU A 312 -3.71 10.01 17.18
N LYS A 313 -3.69 10.27 18.47
CA LYS A 313 -4.34 11.45 19.07
C LYS A 313 -3.76 12.77 18.55
N LYS A 314 -2.46 12.82 18.26
CA LYS A 314 -1.80 14.02 17.75
C LYS A 314 -2.18 14.33 16.30
N TYR A 315 -2.14 13.33 15.42
CA TYR A 315 -2.35 13.49 13.97
C TYR A 315 -3.79 13.21 13.54
N TYR A 316 -4.53 12.44 14.32
CA TYR A 316 -5.89 11.97 14.07
C TYR A 316 -6.76 12.03 15.36
N PRO A 317 -6.80 13.18 16.07
CA PRO A 317 -7.51 13.35 17.35
C PRO A 317 -9.00 13.01 17.29
N PHE A 318 -9.57 13.04 16.09
CA PHE A 318 -10.99 12.84 15.82
C PHE A 318 -11.41 11.36 15.70
N VAL A 319 -10.45 10.44 15.62
CA VAL A 319 -10.74 9.01 15.60
C VAL A 319 -11.04 8.59 17.04
N GLN A 320 -12.26 8.16 17.32
CA GLN A 320 -12.57 7.51 18.60
C GLN A 320 -11.81 6.19 18.67
N ILE A 321 -10.65 6.21 19.31
CA ILE A 321 -9.80 5.01 19.47
C ILE A 321 -10.55 3.94 20.26
N GLU A 322 -11.56 4.31 21.05
CA GLU A 322 -12.45 3.40 21.77
C GLU A 322 -13.47 2.68 20.85
N SER A 323 -13.84 3.29 19.72
CA SER A 323 -14.74 2.66 18.73
C SER A 323 -14.03 1.68 17.82
N LEU A 324 -12.71 1.83 17.68
CA LEU A 324 -11.87 0.77 17.14
C LEU A 324 -11.54 -0.15 18.30
N ASN A 325 -11.93 -1.42 18.24
CA ASN A 325 -11.48 -2.42 19.23
C ASN A 325 -9.97 -2.24 19.52
N GLY A 326 -9.52 -2.54 20.76
CA GLY A 326 -8.17 -2.25 21.30
C GLY A 326 -6.95 -2.70 20.46
N GLU A 327 -7.20 -3.29 19.31
CA GLU A 327 -6.32 -3.55 18.16
C GLU A 327 -5.81 -2.28 17.46
N ALA A 328 -6.54 -1.15 17.47
CA ALA A 328 -6.11 0.08 16.79
C ALA A 328 -4.79 0.69 17.31
N ALA A 329 -4.44 0.40 18.55
CA ALA A 329 -3.16 0.83 19.13
C ALA A 329 -1.95 0.15 18.48
N MET A 330 -2.14 -0.97 17.76
CA MET A 330 -1.09 -1.74 17.08
C MET A 330 -1.09 -1.58 15.56
N LEU A 331 -2.18 -1.06 15.00
CA LEU A 331 -2.31 -0.72 13.58
C LEU A 331 -1.45 0.50 13.23
N ASP A 332 -0.99 0.56 11.98
CA ASP A 332 -0.40 1.80 11.45
C ASP A 332 -1.45 2.91 11.48
N ALA A 333 -1.05 4.16 11.71
CA ALA A 333 -1.97 5.29 11.74
C ALA A 333 -2.79 5.41 10.44
N ASP A 334 -2.19 5.08 9.30
CA ASP A 334 -2.87 5.04 8.00
C ASP A 334 -3.90 3.89 7.92
N GLU A 335 -3.64 2.77 8.59
CA GLU A 335 -4.51 1.61 8.64
C GLU A 335 -5.67 1.81 9.62
N VAL A 336 -5.42 2.45 10.77
CA VAL A 336 -6.47 2.92 11.70
C VAL A 336 -7.46 3.81 10.95
N VAL A 337 -6.97 4.79 10.18
CA VAL A 337 -7.83 5.68 9.38
C VAL A 337 -8.63 4.91 8.32
N ARG A 338 -8.03 3.91 7.66
CA ARG A 338 -8.72 3.07 6.68
C ARG A 338 -9.81 2.21 7.33
N THR A 339 -9.49 1.53 8.44
CA THR A 339 -10.42 0.67 9.17
C THR A 339 -11.58 1.48 9.72
N TYR A 340 -11.30 2.64 10.33
CA TYR A 340 -12.33 3.57 10.80
C TYR A 340 -13.27 3.99 9.66
N ARG A 341 -12.73 4.36 8.49
CA ARG A 341 -13.54 4.70 7.30
C ARG A 341 -14.41 3.55 6.83
N ALA A 342 -13.87 2.33 6.80
CA ALA A 342 -14.61 1.15 6.36
C ALA A 342 -15.74 0.78 7.32
N GLN A 343 -15.51 0.88 8.63
CA GLN A 343 -16.55 0.67 9.65
C GLN A 343 -17.69 1.69 9.52
N GLN A 344 -17.35 2.96 9.28
CA GLN A 344 -18.35 4.02 9.14
C GLN A 344 -19.18 3.89 7.86
N ALA A 345 -18.55 3.57 6.72
CA ALA A 345 -19.28 3.31 5.47
C ALA A 345 -20.30 2.16 5.62
N ARG A 346 -19.92 1.08 6.32
CA ARG A 346 -20.85 -0.04 6.62
C ARG A 346 -22.03 0.41 7.49
N ARG A 347 -21.79 1.31 8.44
CA ARG A 347 -22.84 1.83 9.33
C ARG A 347 -23.82 2.73 8.57
N GLU A 348 -23.31 3.53 7.63
CA GLU A 348 -24.11 4.33 6.69
C GLU A 348 -24.99 3.43 5.82
N ASP A 349 -24.40 2.41 5.17
CA ASP A 349 -25.12 1.46 4.31
C ASP A 349 -26.26 0.75 5.08
N GLN A 350 -25.99 0.26 6.30
CA GLN A 350 -26.99 -0.40 7.15
C GLN A 350 -28.17 0.50 7.51
N LEU A 351 -27.90 1.80 7.68
CA LEU A 351 -28.90 2.79 8.09
C LEU A 351 -29.76 3.20 6.88
N VAL A 352 -29.15 3.33 5.69
CA VAL A 352 -29.87 3.51 4.42
C VAL A 352 -30.76 2.30 4.14
N GLU A 353 -30.25 1.07 4.23
CA GLU A 353 -31.05 -0.16 4.07
C GLU A 353 -32.23 -0.21 5.06
N ALA A 354 -31.99 0.16 6.32
CA ALA A 354 -33.06 0.22 7.32
C ALA A 354 -34.14 1.25 6.96
N MET A 355 -33.77 2.41 6.42
CA MET A 355 -34.71 3.42 5.95
C MET A 355 -35.48 2.99 4.70
N GLU A 356 -34.82 2.35 3.73
CA GLU A 356 -35.45 1.81 2.52
C GLU A 356 -36.46 0.70 2.84
N GLU A 357 -36.17 -0.12 3.85
CA GLU A 357 -37.07 -1.17 4.36
C GLU A 357 -38.18 -0.63 5.28
N GLY A 358 -38.24 0.69 5.51
CA GLY A 358 -39.28 1.33 6.33
C GLY A 358 -39.13 1.09 7.84
N ARG A 359 -37.95 0.69 8.32
CA ARG A 359 -37.65 0.54 9.74
C ARG A 359 -37.45 1.93 10.37
N SER A 360 -37.92 2.11 11.60
CA SER A 360 -37.72 3.35 12.36
C SER A 360 -36.25 3.50 12.75
N VAL A 361 -35.58 4.52 12.24
CA VAL A 361 -34.23 4.91 12.66
C VAL A 361 -34.31 6.00 13.74
N ALA A 362 -33.52 5.90 14.81
CA ALA A 362 -33.52 6.92 15.84
C ALA A 362 -32.94 8.24 15.30
N PHE A 363 -33.53 9.37 15.68
CA PHE A 363 -33.05 10.68 15.26
C PHE A 363 -31.62 10.97 15.74
N ASP A 364 -31.24 10.39 16.88
CA ASP A 364 -29.89 10.46 17.41
C ASP A 364 -28.89 9.76 16.47
N ASP A 365 -29.25 8.62 15.87
CA ASP A 365 -28.38 7.92 14.90
C ASP A 365 -28.14 8.76 13.63
N VAL A 366 -29.17 9.48 13.17
CA VAL A 366 -29.06 10.41 12.02
C VAL A 366 -28.20 11.63 12.38
N SER A 367 -28.33 12.15 13.60
CA SER A 367 -27.52 13.27 14.08
C SER A 367 -26.05 12.87 14.27
N HIS A 368 -25.80 11.66 14.78
CA HIS A 368 -24.45 11.09 14.88
C HIS A 368 -23.82 10.91 13.51
N LEU A 369 -24.58 10.39 12.52
CA LEU A 369 -24.10 10.25 11.15
C LEU A 369 -23.76 11.60 10.52
N ALA A 370 -24.59 12.63 10.70
CA ALA A 370 -24.31 13.97 10.19
C ALA A 370 -23.06 14.61 10.83
N SER A 371 -22.83 14.36 12.12
CA SER A 371 -21.60 14.78 12.82
C SER A 371 -20.37 14.04 12.27
N ASP A 372 -20.49 12.74 12.03
CA ASP A 372 -19.43 11.90 11.46
C ASP A 372 -19.10 12.31 10.02
N ASP A 373 -20.09 12.72 9.22
CA ASP A 373 -19.90 13.21 7.87
C ASP A 373 -19.14 14.55 7.83
N LEU A 374 -19.47 15.45 8.75
CA LEU A 374 -18.72 16.70 8.92
C LEU A 374 -17.28 16.40 9.35
N ALA A 375 -17.08 15.47 10.28
CA ALA A 375 -15.75 15.02 10.66
C ALA A 375 -15.01 14.47 9.43
N ARG A 376 -15.62 13.56 8.67
CA ARG A 376 -15.05 12.98 7.44
C ARG A 376 -14.62 14.04 6.43
N PHE A 377 -15.42 15.08 6.24
CA PHE A 377 -15.08 16.18 5.36
C PHE A 377 -13.84 16.95 5.86
N ILE A 378 -13.77 17.25 7.16
CA ILE A 378 -12.61 17.93 7.77
C ILE A 378 -11.34 17.06 7.68
N VAL A 379 -11.46 15.74 7.86
CA VAL A 379 -10.36 14.78 7.69
C VAL A 379 -9.88 14.75 6.25
N HIS A 380 -10.80 14.71 5.30
CA HIS A 380 -10.46 14.74 3.89
C HIS A 380 -9.63 15.99 3.56
N ARG A 381 -10.06 17.16 4.05
CA ARG A 381 -9.34 18.42 3.89
C ARG A 381 -7.93 18.36 4.48
N ALA A 382 -7.79 17.86 5.71
CA ALA A 382 -6.49 17.72 6.38
C ALA A 382 -5.51 16.87 5.56
N LEU A 383 -5.98 15.73 5.03
CA LEU A 383 -5.15 14.84 4.21
C LEU A 383 -4.74 15.47 2.87
N VAL A 384 -5.63 16.21 2.21
CA VAL A 384 -5.30 16.94 0.99
C VAL A 384 -4.21 17.97 1.28
N ILE A 385 -4.37 18.76 2.35
CA ILE A 385 -3.39 19.78 2.76
C ILE A 385 -2.04 19.15 3.12
N ASP A 386 -2.03 18.11 3.95
CA ASP A 386 -0.78 17.48 4.39
C ASP A 386 -0.08 16.72 3.26
N SER A 387 -0.83 16.18 2.30
CA SER A 387 -0.27 15.60 1.08
C SER A 387 0.44 16.69 0.27
N LEU A 388 -0.22 17.82 0.02
CA LEU A 388 0.36 18.96 -0.71
C LEU A 388 1.59 19.54 0.00
N ALA A 389 1.55 19.65 1.34
CA ALA A 389 2.65 20.19 2.15
C ALA A 389 3.94 19.36 2.11
N LYS A 390 3.86 18.07 1.79
CA LYS A 390 5.02 17.15 1.73
C LYS A 390 5.66 17.05 0.35
N MET A 391 5.09 17.72 -0.66
CA MET A 391 5.56 17.58 -2.05
C MET A 391 6.81 18.43 -2.33
N PRO A 392 7.71 17.97 -3.21
CA PRO A 392 8.82 18.78 -3.72
C PRO A 392 8.29 20.05 -4.40
N ARG A 393 8.92 21.20 -4.10
CA ARG A 393 8.51 22.52 -4.65
C ARG A 393 8.49 22.54 -6.18
N ASP A 394 9.40 21.81 -6.81
CA ASP A 394 9.54 21.75 -8.27
C ASP A 394 8.38 21.00 -8.97
N SER A 395 7.62 20.19 -8.21
CA SER A 395 6.45 19.44 -8.69
C SER A 395 5.12 20.01 -8.19
N ALA A 396 5.16 21.11 -7.44
CA ALA A 396 4.00 21.66 -6.75
C ALA A 396 2.91 22.12 -7.71
N GLU A 397 3.27 22.66 -8.88
CA GLU A 397 2.31 23.17 -9.88
C GLU A 397 1.37 22.08 -10.41
N ASP A 398 1.92 21.03 -11.04
CA ASP A 398 1.13 19.94 -11.63
C ASP A 398 0.28 19.23 -10.58
N VAL A 399 0.83 19.05 -9.38
CA VAL A 399 0.13 18.38 -8.27
C VAL A 399 -0.98 19.26 -7.73
N LEU A 400 -0.74 20.56 -7.55
CA LEU A 400 -1.74 21.51 -7.03
C LEU A 400 -2.85 21.76 -8.05
N HIS A 401 -2.49 21.88 -9.34
CA HIS A 401 -3.44 21.92 -10.44
C HIS A 401 -4.32 20.66 -10.43
N ASN A 402 -3.75 19.46 -10.34
CA ASN A 402 -4.52 18.22 -10.28
C ASN A 402 -5.33 18.05 -8.98
N ALA A 403 -4.86 18.62 -7.87
CA ALA A 403 -5.56 18.58 -6.59
C ALA A 403 -6.81 19.46 -6.62
N ILE A 404 -6.72 20.65 -7.21
CA ILE A 404 -7.85 21.59 -7.38
C ILE A 404 -8.77 21.14 -8.52
N LEU A 405 -8.21 20.64 -9.62
CA LEU A 405 -8.92 20.10 -10.78
C LEU A 405 -8.49 18.66 -11.09
N ARG A 406 -9.30 17.68 -10.69
CA ARG A 406 -9.10 16.30 -11.13
C ARG A 406 -9.45 16.19 -12.62
N LYS A 407 -8.47 15.85 -13.46
CA LYS A 407 -8.60 15.74 -14.94
C LYS A 407 -9.64 14.70 -15.44
N HIS A 408 -10.29 13.95 -14.54
CA HIS A 408 -11.26 12.88 -14.88
C HIS A 408 -12.50 12.82 -13.97
N SER A 409 -12.82 13.88 -13.21
CA SER A 409 -14.08 13.93 -12.44
C SER A 409 -15.25 14.23 -13.37
N ASP A 410 -16.36 13.49 -13.26
CA ASP A 410 -17.64 13.82 -13.90
C ASP A 410 -18.29 15.08 -13.32
N GLY A 411 -17.71 15.64 -12.25
CA GLY A 411 -18.07 16.91 -11.65
C GLY A 411 -19.44 16.91 -10.96
N THR A 412 -19.99 15.71 -10.72
CA THR A 412 -21.28 15.51 -10.06
C THR A 412 -21.15 15.50 -8.53
N ASP A 413 -19.99 15.09 -8.02
CA ASP A 413 -19.72 15.06 -6.58
C ASP A 413 -19.06 16.36 -6.11
N ILE A 414 -19.78 17.13 -5.29
CA ILE A 414 -19.28 18.36 -4.66
C ILE A 414 -18.01 18.12 -3.82
N ARG A 415 -17.77 16.87 -3.41
CA ARG A 415 -16.61 16.43 -2.63
C ARG A 415 -15.34 16.25 -3.47
N GLU A 416 -15.42 16.32 -4.80
CA GLU A 416 -14.27 16.13 -5.70
C GLU A 416 -13.55 17.42 -6.11
N ASN A 417 -14.14 18.59 -5.81
CA ASN A 417 -13.56 19.90 -6.08
C ASN A 417 -12.84 20.46 -4.83
N ASN A 418 -11.54 20.72 -4.94
CA ASN A 418 -10.76 21.31 -3.84
C ASN A 418 -10.54 22.83 -3.96
N VAL A 419 -11.44 23.57 -4.62
CA VAL A 419 -11.38 25.05 -4.72
C VAL A 419 -11.35 25.75 -3.36
N TRP A 420 -11.86 25.10 -2.31
CA TRP A 420 -11.79 25.57 -0.91
C TRP A 420 -10.34 25.73 -0.41
N LEU A 421 -9.36 25.12 -1.07
CA LEU A 421 -7.94 25.33 -0.81
C LEU A 421 -7.53 26.79 -1.02
N VAL A 422 -8.18 27.50 -1.95
CA VAL A 422 -7.96 28.94 -2.16
C VAL A 422 -8.66 29.75 -1.06
N ASP A 423 -9.96 29.51 -0.87
CA ASP A 423 -10.79 30.20 0.12
C ASP A 423 -12.07 29.41 0.40
N ASP A 424 -12.49 29.33 1.67
CA ASP A 424 -13.69 28.58 2.08
C ASP A 424 -14.98 29.18 1.50
N LYS A 425 -14.99 30.46 1.10
CA LYS A 425 -16.16 31.09 0.45
C LYS A 425 -16.53 30.43 -0.89
N PHE A 426 -15.62 29.64 -1.47
CA PHE A 426 -15.85 28.95 -2.74
C PHE A 426 -16.36 27.51 -2.57
N LEU A 427 -16.67 27.07 -1.34
CA LEU A 427 -17.12 25.70 -1.08
C LEU A 427 -18.37 25.29 -1.90
N SER A 428 -19.24 26.24 -2.22
CA SER A 428 -20.46 26.00 -3.01
C SER A 428 -20.27 26.06 -4.52
N TYR A 429 -19.03 26.30 -5.01
CA TYR A 429 -18.76 26.45 -6.43
C TYR A 429 -18.59 25.10 -7.11
N SER A 430 -19.19 24.95 -8.28
CA SER A 430 -19.06 23.77 -9.12
C SER A 430 -17.94 23.95 -10.13
N ASN A 431 -17.33 22.84 -10.53
CA ASN A 431 -16.36 22.81 -11.63
C ASN A 431 -17.04 23.20 -12.94
N ILE A 432 -16.45 24.11 -13.70
CA ILE A 432 -17.03 24.55 -14.98
C ILE A 432 -17.21 23.42 -15.99
N TYR A 433 -16.42 22.35 -15.87
CA TYR A 433 -16.48 21.19 -16.74
C TYR A 433 -17.66 20.24 -16.43
N SER A 434 -18.37 20.42 -15.31
CA SER A 434 -19.59 19.65 -15.01
C SER A 434 -20.82 20.12 -15.79
N ASP A 435 -20.74 21.27 -16.46
CA ASP A 435 -21.80 21.80 -17.32
C ASP A 435 -21.33 21.81 -18.77
N GLU A 436 -21.98 21.05 -19.64
CA GLU A 436 -21.56 20.90 -21.05
C GLU A 436 -21.51 22.23 -21.81
N THR A 437 -22.40 23.17 -21.48
CA THR A 437 -22.49 24.46 -22.15
C THR A 437 -21.32 25.34 -21.73
N LEU A 438 -21.05 25.42 -20.42
CA LEU A 438 -19.91 26.18 -19.91
C LEU A 438 -18.58 25.55 -20.29
N ALA A 439 -18.48 24.22 -20.29
CA ALA A 439 -17.31 23.49 -20.74
C ALA A 439 -16.99 23.77 -22.22
N ARG A 440 -18.02 23.96 -23.07
CA ARG A 440 -17.83 24.37 -24.46
C ARG A 440 -17.34 25.81 -24.54
N ILE A 441 -17.95 26.74 -23.81
CA ILE A 441 -17.55 28.15 -23.78
C ILE A 441 -16.07 28.29 -23.35
N VAL A 442 -15.66 27.61 -22.27
CA VAL A 442 -14.27 27.58 -21.80
C VAL A 442 -13.30 27.04 -22.86
N ARG A 443 -13.69 25.98 -23.58
CA ARG A 443 -12.88 25.43 -24.67
C ARG A 443 -12.72 26.44 -25.82
N GLU A 444 -13.79 27.11 -26.21
CA GLU A 444 -13.76 28.13 -27.27
C GLU A 444 -12.89 29.33 -26.87
N VAL A 445 -13.05 29.84 -25.65
CA VAL A 445 -12.21 30.91 -25.07
C VAL A 445 -10.75 30.47 -25.03
N GLY A 446 -10.49 29.23 -24.62
CA GLY A 446 -9.14 28.65 -24.57
C GLY A 446 -8.45 28.64 -25.94
N VAL A 447 -9.16 28.20 -26.99
CA VAL A 447 -8.64 28.15 -28.36
C VAL A 447 -8.36 29.55 -28.91
N GLU A 448 -9.27 30.50 -28.69
CA GLU A 448 -9.04 31.89 -29.11
C GLU A 448 -7.86 32.52 -28.37
N THR A 449 -7.75 32.27 -27.06
CA THR A 449 -6.63 32.75 -26.24
C THR A 449 -5.30 32.13 -26.70
N GLU A 450 -5.29 30.83 -27.00
CA GLU A 450 -4.12 30.13 -27.53
C GLU A 450 -3.69 30.68 -28.90
N SER A 451 -4.64 31.00 -29.78
CA SER A 451 -4.34 31.62 -31.08
C SER A 451 -3.74 33.02 -30.95
N LYS A 452 -4.17 33.81 -29.94
CA LYS A 452 -3.65 35.16 -29.66
C LYS A 452 -2.31 35.14 -28.90
N GLN A 453 -2.05 34.10 -28.10
CA GLN A 453 -0.93 34.08 -27.12
C GLN A 453 0.10 32.96 -27.33
N GLN A 454 -0.08 32.09 -28.33
CA GLN A 454 0.79 30.96 -28.68
C GLN A 454 1.03 29.93 -27.56
N ARG A 455 0.19 29.90 -26.52
CA ARG A 455 0.26 28.93 -25.43
C ARG A 455 -1.14 28.66 -24.89
N LYS A 456 -1.48 27.39 -24.68
CA LYS A 456 -2.71 26.96 -24.03
C LYS A 456 -2.75 27.48 -22.58
N PRO A 457 -3.82 28.18 -22.14
CA PRO A 457 -3.99 28.58 -20.75
C PRO A 457 -4.15 27.35 -19.85
N ASP A 458 -3.44 27.28 -18.72
CA ASP A 458 -3.58 26.21 -17.72
C ASP A 458 -4.46 26.71 -16.57
N VAL A 459 -5.70 27.06 -16.97
CA VAL A 459 -6.65 27.78 -16.13
C VAL A 459 -7.67 26.80 -15.55
N ALA A 460 -7.75 26.77 -14.23
CA ALA A 460 -8.88 26.21 -13.54
C ALA A 460 -10.05 27.20 -13.48
N ALA A 461 -11.27 26.75 -13.80
CA ALA A 461 -12.45 27.61 -13.71
C ALA A 461 -13.60 26.92 -12.98
N PHE A 462 -14.24 27.69 -12.11
CA PHE A 462 -15.37 27.28 -11.28
C PHE A 462 -16.46 28.34 -11.31
N PHE A 463 -17.69 27.94 -11.00
CA PHE A 463 -18.82 28.85 -11.04
C PHE A 463 -19.82 28.57 -9.91
N SER A 464 -20.55 29.61 -9.52
CA SER A 464 -21.76 29.50 -8.69
C SER A 464 -23.00 29.79 -9.53
N LYS A 465 -24.16 29.30 -9.09
CA LYS A 465 -25.47 29.58 -9.71
C LYS A 465 -26.25 30.66 -8.95
N ASP A 466 -27.09 31.42 -9.64
CA ASP A 466 -28.11 32.28 -9.04
C ASP A 466 -29.35 31.48 -8.60
N ASP A 467 -30.36 32.18 -8.08
CA ASP A 467 -31.65 31.62 -7.65
C ASP A 467 -32.47 31.00 -8.80
N LYS A 468 -32.09 31.27 -10.04
CA LYS A 468 -32.70 30.73 -11.26
C LYS A 468 -31.86 29.62 -11.89
N GLY A 469 -30.75 29.24 -11.26
CA GLY A 469 -29.85 28.20 -11.74
C GLY A 469 -28.87 28.63 -12.82
N HIS A 470 -28.77 29.94 -13.13
CA HIS A 470 -27.83 30.45 -14.12
C HIS A 470 -26.46 30.77 -13.49
N PRO A 471 -25.35 30.65 -14.23
CA PRO A 471 -24.02 31.03 -13.75
C PRO A 471 -23.96 32.50 -13.34
N ASN A 472 -23.50 32.79 -12.12
CA ASN A 472 -23.56 34.14 -11.52
C ASN A 472 -22.19 34.68 -11.11
N LYS A 473 -21.34 33.86 -10.49
CA LYS A 473 -19.99 34.24 -10.08
C LYS A 473 -18.98 33.22 -10.60
N LEU A 474 -17.78 33.68 -10.97
CA LEU A 474 -16.71 32.83 -11.46
C LEU A 474 -15.48 32.89 -10.56
N VAL A 475 -14.79 31.76 -10.43
CA VAL A 475 -13.45 31.66 -9.86
C VAL A 475 -12.53 31.10 -10.93
N ILE A 476 -11.41 31.78 -11.15
CA ILE A 476 -10.42 31.46 -12.16
C ILE A 476 -9.07 31.32 -11.45
N ILE A 477 -8.34 30.23 -11.68
CA ILE A 477 -7.03 29.99 -11.06
C ILE A 477 -6.05 29.64 -12.16
N GLU A 478 -5.00 30.43 -12.31
CA GLU A 478 -3.89 30.15 -13.23
C GLU A 478 -2.68 29.71 -12.40
N PHE A 479 -2.08 28.59 -12.77
CA PHE A 479 -0.83 28.10 -12.20
C PHE A 479 0.33 28.39 -13.14
N LYS A 480 1.50 28.74 -12.58
CA LYS A 480 2.74 28.86 -13.35
C LYS A 480 3.88 28.07 -12.72
N LYS A 481 4.84 27.71 -13.58
CA LYS A 481 6.09 27.05 -13.21
C LYS A 481 6.91 27.89 -12.23
N PRO A 482 7.53 27.26 -11.21
CA PRO A 482 8.51 27.91 -10.35
C PRO A 482 9.69 28.47 -11.17
N GLY A 483 10.21 29.64 -10.77
CA GLY A 483 11.39 30.26 -11.39
C GLY A 483 11.11 31.12 -12.63
N ALA A 484 9.85 31.46 -12.90
CA ALA A 484 9.48 32.43 -13.93
C ALA A 484 9.99 33.84 -13.59
N ASP A 485 10.43 34.59 -14.60
CA ASP A 485 10.88 35.97 -14.42
C ASP A 485 9.72 36.96 -14.28
N ILE A 486 10.04 38.22 -13.97
CA ILE A 486 9.04 39.30 -13.78
C ILE A 486 8.17 39.51 -15.02
N PHE A 487 8.70 39.34 -16.23
CA PHE A 487 7.94 39.52 -17.47
C PHE A 487 6.95 38.38 -17.65
N GLU A 488 7.36 37.15 -17.36
CA GLU A 488 6.49 35.98 -17.39
C GLU A 488 5.41 36.04 -16.30
N ASN A 489 5.74 36.49 -15.09
CA ASN A 489 4.77 36.67 -14.01
C ASN A 489 3.74 37.76 -14.34
N ASN A 490 4.18 38.91 -14.87
CA ASN A 490 3.26 39.95 -15.36
C ASN A 490 2.38 39.47 -16.51
N LYS A 491 2.94 38.64 -17.41
CA LYS A 491 2.16 38.00 -18.48
C LYS A 491 1.04 37.13 -17.88
N ALA A 492 1.29 36.37 -16.82
CA ALA A 492 0.26 35.57 -16.16
C ALA A 492 -0.92 36.43 -15.65
N LEU A 493 -0.64 37.58 -15.02
CA LEU A 493 -1.67 38.51 -14.55
C LEU A 493 -2.54 39.02 -15.71
N VAL A 494 -1.91 39.39 -16.83
CA VAL A 494 -2.62 39.84 -18.03
C VAL A 494 -3.44 38.69 -18.64
N GLN A 495 -2.90 37.47 -18.66
CA GLN A 495 -3.61 36.29 -19.16
C GLN A 495 -4.90 36.02 -18.37
N CYS A 496 -4.84 36.05 -17.04
CA CYS A 496 -6.03 35.92 -16.19
C CYS A 496 -7.11 36.96 -16.53
N ARG A 497 -6.70 38.23 -16.70
CA ARG A 497 -7.63 39.33 -17.00
C ARG A 497 -8.28 39.19 -18.38
N LEU A 498 -7.50 38.83 -19.40
CA LEU A 498 -8.02 38.60 -20.75
C LEU A 498 -8.98 37.42 -20.78
N TYR A 499 -8.59 36.31 -20.17
CA TYR A 499 -9.41 35.11 -20.09
C TYR A 499 -10.73 35.38 -19.34
N ALA A 500 -10.68 36.09 -18.22
CA ALA A 500 -11.87 36.53 -17.49
C ALA A 500 -12.79 37.43 -18.34
N SER A 501 -12.23 38.36 -19.10
CA SER A 501 -12.99 39.26 -19.97
C SER A 501 -13.76 38.50 -21.06
N GLU A 502 -13.07 37.58 -21.73
CA GLU A 502 -13.64 36.72 -22.78
C GLU A 502 -14.75 35.79 -22.26
N LEU A 503 -14.68 35.37 -21.00
CA LEU A 503 -15.74 34.59 -20.34
C LEU A 503 -16.98 35.45 -20.05
N VAL A 504 -16.80 36.67 -19.54
CA VAL A 504 -17.92 37.60 -19.28
C VAL A 504 -18.68 37.94 -20.55
N GLU A 505 -17.98 38.10 -21.67
CA GLU A 505 -18.62 38.40 -22.96
C GLU A 505 -19.50 37.26 -23.47
N ARG A 506 -19.13 36.01 -23.16
CA ARG A 506 -19.89 34.81 -23.55
C ARG A 506 -20.93 34.39 -22.52
N ILE A 507 -20.80 34.83 -21.27
CA ILE A 507 -21.67 34.45 -20.14
C ILE A 507 -22.25 35.71 -19.49
N ALA A 508 -23.28 36.28 -20.14
CA ALA A 508 -23.90 37.54 -19.74
C ALA A 508 -24.53 37.56 -18.34
N THR A 509 -24.74 36.40 -17.72
CA THR A 509 -25.30 36.28 -16.36
C THR A 509 -24.26 36.47 -15.26
N VAL A 510 -22.97 36.44 -15.59
CA VAL A 510 -21.87 36.62 -14.63
C VAL A 510 -21.81 38.06 -14.16
N ARG A 511 -21.76 38.24 -12.84
CA ARG A 511 -21.74 39.55 -12.17
C ARG A 511 -20.45 39.86 -11.42
N GLU A 512 -19.62 38.86 -11.15
CA GLU A 512 -18.40 39.01 -10.35
C GLU A 512 -17.43 37.88 -10.65
N ILE A 513 -16.13 38.20 -10.72
CA ILE A 513 -15.06 37.23 -10.94
C ILE A 513 -13.97 37.36 -9.88
N PHE A 514 -13.53 36.23 -9.35
CA PHE A 514 -12.32 36.11 -8.53
C PHE A 514 -11.25 35.39 -9.34
N ALA A 515 -10.11 36.04 -9.60
CA ALA A 515 -8.98 35.43 -10.28
C ALA A 515 -7.81 35.25 -9.32
N PHE A 516 -7.15 34.11 -9.39
CA PHE A 516 -5.98 33.77 -8.58
C PHE A 516 -4.82 33.42 -9.51
N SER A 517 -3.75 34.19 -9.45
CA SER A 517 -2.50 33.88 -10.12
C SER A 517 -1.55 33.27 -9.11
N VAL A 518 -1.26 31.97 -9.27
CA VAL A 518 -0.38 31.22 -8.37
C VAL A 518 1.04 31.28 -8.91
N VAL A 519 1.81 32.24 -8.38
CA VAL A 519 3.18 32.58 -8.82
C VAL A 519 4.06 32.92 -7.62
N GLU A 520 5.36 32.66 -7.73
CA GLU A 520 6.33 33.09 -6.72
C GLU A 520 6.48 34.62 -6.73
N ILE A 521 6.55 35.23 -5.55
CA ILE A 521 6.62 36.70 -5.40
C ILE A 521 7.95 37.09 -4.80
N ASP A 522 8.93 37.34 -5.67
CA ASP A 522 10.21 37.89 -5.26
C ASP A 522 10.13 39.39 -4.91
N ASP A 523 11.23 39.95 -4.40
CA ASP A 523 11.29 41.35 -3.97
C ASP A 523 11.14 42.36 -5.13
N GLU A 524 11.51 41.99 -6.35
CA GLU A 524 11.46 42.90 -7.50
C GLU A 524 10.04 42.91 -8.09
N PHE A 525 9.43 41.74 -8.29
CA PHE A 525 8.05 41.58 -8.70
C PHE A 525 7.08 42.19 -7.67
N TYR A 526 7.34 42.01 -6.37
CA TYR A 526 6.55 42.66 -5.33
C TYR A 526 6.57 44.18 -5.44
N LYS A 527 7.75 44.79 -5.63
CA LYS A 527 7.87 46.25 -5.80
C LYS A 527 7.13 46.74 -7.04
N ASP A 528 7.17 45.98 -8.13
CA ASP A 528 6.41 46.27 -9.34
C ASP A 528 4.89 46.28 -9.06
N MET A 529 4.37 45.22 -8.42
CA MET A 529 2.96 45.13 -8.04
C MET A 529 2.52 46.27 -7.11
N LYS A 530 3.35 46.64 -6.12
CA LYS A 530 3.05 47.78 -5.25
C LYS A 530 2.99 49.11 -6.02
N ARG A 531 3.83 49.27 -7.05
CA ARG A 531 3.82 50.48 -7.90
C ARG A 531 2.62 50.52 -8.85
N THR A 532 2.12 49.36 -9.26
CA THR A 532 0.95 49.24 -10.14
C THR A 532 -0.40 49.28 -9.42
N GLY A 533 -0.39 49.33 -8.08
CA GLY A 533 -1.60 49.58 -7.27
C GLY A 533 -2.03 48.42 -6.39
N PHE A 534 -1.35 47.27 -6.45
CA PHE A 534 -1.69 46.10 -5.66
C PHE A 534 -1.54 46.35 -4.15
N LYS A 535 -2.51 45.82 -3.40
CA LYS A 535 -2.61 45.94 -1.94
C LYS A 535 -2.26 44.62 -1.29
N ASP A 536 -1.69 44.69 -0.09
CA ASP A 536 -1.34 43.48 0.65
C ASP A 536 -2.60 42.82 1.23
N VAL A 537 -2.63 41.50 1.17
CA VAL A 537 -3.64 40.64 1.82
C VAL A 537 -2.96 39.92 2.97
N PHE A 538 -3.70 39.70 4.04
CA PHE A 538 -3.20 38.89 5.14
C PHE A 538 -2.97 37.44 4.70
N SER A 539 -1.76 36.94 4.95
CA SER A 539 -1.38 35.53 4.84
C SER A 539 -0.48 35.17 6.01
N LEU A 540 -0.52 33.90 6.44
CA LEU A 540 0.36 33.38 7.49
C LEU A 540 1.74 32.99 6.96
N SER A 541 1.97 33.21 5.67
CA SER A 541 3.14 32.75 4.94
C SER A 541 3.90 33.93 4.30
N GLU A 542 4.23 33.81 3.02
CA GLU A 542 4.83 34.85 2.19
C GLU A 542 3.81 35.92 1.79
N ARG A 543 4.27 36.88 0.99
CA ARG A 543 3.46 38.03 0.58
C ARG A 543 2.33 37.55 -0.32
N VAL A 544 1.11 38.00 -0.04
CA VAL A 544 -0.05 37.86 -0.93
C VAL A 544 -0.55 39.25 -1.24
N VAL A 545 -0.85 39.52 -2.51
CA VAL A 545 -1.34 40.83 -2.93
C VAL A 545 -2.58 40.70 -3.79
N TYR A 546 -3.37 41.76 -3.88
CA TYR A 546 -4.55 41.81 -4.73
C TYR A 546 -4.79 43.19 -5.33
N ASP A 547 -5.52 43.23 -6.44
CA ASP A 547 -6.05 44.46 -7.03
C ASP A 547 -7.43 44.22 -7.66
N ASP A 548 -8.21 45.28 -7.78
CA ASP A 548 -9.56 45.27 -8.30
C ASP A 548 -9.60 45.89 -9.70
N PHE A 549 -10.15 45.15 -10.65
CA PHE A 549 -10.35 45.58 -12.03
C PHE A 549 -11.82 45.59 -12.38
N VAL A 550 -12.16 46.26 -13.48
CA VAL A 550 -13.47 46.17 -14.11
C VAL A 550 -13.26 45.65 -15.53
N ILE A 551 -14.09 44.68 -15.94
CA ILE A 551 -13.94 43.93 -17.19
C ILE A 551 -15.27 43.76 -17.94
N GLY A 552 -15.16 43.28 -19.19
CA GLY A 552 -16.26 43.05 -20.11
C GLY A 552 -16.58 44.26 -20.98
N SER A 553 -17.26 44.08 -22.10
CA SER A 553 -17.46 45.14 -23.10
C SER A 553 -18.30 46.33 -22.63
N SER A 554 -18.93 46.23 -21.44
CA SER A 554 -19.66 47.32 -20.80
C SER A 554 -18.97 47.89 -19.56
N ASP A 555 -17.77 47.39 -19.20
CA ASP A 555 -17.01 47.76 -18.00
C ASP A 555 -17.89 47.83 -16.73
N ASN A 556 -18.65 46.76 -16.48
CA ASN A 556 -19.56 46.70 -15.33
C ASN A 556 -19.35 45.46 -14.44
N VAL A 557 -18.43 44.56 -14.80
CA VAL A 557 -18.18 43.33 -14.01
C VAL A 557 -16.90 43.49 -13.21
N PRO A 558 -16.95 43.49 -11.87
CA PRO A 558 -15.76 43.50 -11.02
C PRO A 558 -14.96 42.20 -11.17
N LEU A 559 -13.64 42.36 -11.28
CA LEU A 559 -12.63 41.30 -11.26
C LEU A 559 -11.68 41.54 -10.09
N HIS A 560 -11.71 40.64 -9.11
CA HIS A 560 -10.78 40.66 -7.98
C HIS A 560 -9.59 39.74 -8.31
N LEU A 561 -8.43 40.33 -8.60
CA LEU A 561 -7.23 39.57 -8.96
C LEU A 561 -6.29 39.44 -7.77
N TYR A 562 -6.12 38.22 -7.28
CA TYR A 562 -5.18 37.85 -6.23
C TYR A 562 -3.93 37.24 -6.84
N VAL A 563 -2.78 37.57 -6.28
CA VAL A 563 -1.47 37.03 -6.64
C VAL A 563 -0.86 36.43 -5.38
N MET A 564 -0.56 35.14 -5.42
CA MET A 564 -0.08 34.41 -4.26
C MET A 564 0.87 33.27 -4.63
N PRO A 565 1.89 33.00 -3.80
CA PRO A 565 2.71 31.79 -3.93
C PRO A 565 1.90 30.51 -3.66
N ALA A 566 2.34 29.39 -4.25
CA ALA A 566 1.76 28.08 -3.98
C ALA A 566 1.90 27.68 -2.50
N SER A 567 2.99 28.10 -1.85
CA SER A 567 3.23 27.90 -0.43
C SER A 567 2.15 28.57 0.43
N SER A 568 1.72 29.77 0.06
CA SER A 568 0.67 30.52 0.76
C SER A 568 -0.67 29.84 0.72
N LEU A 569 -1.04 29.29 -0.44
CA LEU A 569 -2.29 28.56 -0.60
C LEU A 569 -2.37 27.38 0.38
N ILE A 570 -1.28 26.63 0.54
CA ILE A 570 -1.22 25.47 1.44
C ILE A 570 -1.22 25.92 2.91
N ILE A 571 -0.40 26.92 3.28
CA ILE A 571 -0.26 27.38 4.67
C ILE A 571 -1.57 28.01 5.18
N ASP A 572 -2.20 28.86 4.36
CA ASP A 572 -3.45 29.53 4.74
C ASP A 572 -4.61 28.53 4.78
N ALA A 573 -4.68 27.56 3.85
CA ALA A 573 -5.65 26.46 3.93
C ALA A 573 -5.46 25.62 5.20
N LYS A 574 -4.21 25.33 5.59
CA LYS A 574 -3.90 24.60 6.83
C LYS A 574 -4.38 25.33 8.07
N ALA A 575 -4.17 26.64 8.12
CA ALA A 575 -4.61 27.44 9.25
C ALA A 575 -6.14 27.53 9.36
N ARG A 576 -6.84 27.68 8.22
CA ARG A 576 -8.31 27.61 8.19
C ARG A 576 -8.80 26.23 8.64
N ASN A 577 -8.17 25.15 8.17
CA ASN A 577 -8.56 23.79 8.53
C ASN A 577 -8.36 23.47 10.01
N ARG A 578 -7.31 24.03 10.62
CA ARG A 578 -7.02 23.86 12.04
C ARG A 578 -8.17 24.30 12.95
N VAL A 579 -8.91 25.34 12.57
CA VAL A 579 -10.09 25.79 13.33
C VAL A 579 -11.17 24.68 13.37
N PHE A 580 -11.43 24.03 12.23
CA PHE A 580 -12.37 22.92 12.17
C PHE A 580 -11.88 21.69 12.95
N GLU A 581 -10.58 21.41 12.91
CA GLU A 581 -9.96 20.35 13.71
C GLU A 581 -10.07 20.62 15.22
N GLU A 582 -9.91 21.87 15.66
CA GLU A 582 -10.08 22.26 17.06
C GLU A 582 -11.53 22.12 17.52
N VAL A 583 -12.51 22.52 16.69
CA VAL A 583 -13.94 22.33 16.99
C VAL A 583 -14.30 20.84 17.14
N LEU A 584 -13.76 19.97 16.28
CA LEU A 584 -13.94 18.52 16.42
C LEU A 584 -13.38 17.99 17.74
N ARG A 585 -12.19 18.46 18.16
CA ARG A 585 -11.57 18.05 19.44
C ARG A 585 -12.44 18.45 20.64
N PHE A 586 -12.97 19.68 20.65
CA PHE A 586 -13.79 20.17 21.77
C PHE A 586 -15.10 19.40 21.97
N ASN A 587 -15.72 18.90 20.90
CA ASN A 587 -16.92 18.09 21.02
C ASN A 587 -16.63 16.69 21.58
N MET A 588 -15.48 16.10 21.26
CA MET A 588 -15.10 14.78 21.76
C MET A 588 -14.69 14.77 23.24
N ASP A 589 -14.06 15.83 23.73
CA ASP A 589 -13.68 15.95 25.15
C ASP A 589 -14.90 16.09 26.10
N ARG A 590 -16.08 16.45 25.58
CA ARG A 590 -17.32 16.55 26.36
C ARG A 590 -18.02 15.21 26.60
N ASP A 591 -17.77 14.21 25.76
CA ASP A 591 -18.41 12.89 25.86
C ASP A 591 -17.67 11.94 26.81
N ILE A 592 -16.56 12.39 27.43
CA ILE A 592 -15.89 11.64 28.50
C ILE A 592 -16.64 11.90 29.82
N PRO A 593 -17.33 10.91 30.42
CA PRO A 593 -17.96 11.10 31.72
C PRO A 593 -16.85 11.38 32.74
N SER A 594 -17.02 12.43 33.54
CA SER A 594 -16.16 12.70 34.69
C SER A 594 -16.39 11.67 35.80
N SER A 595 -15.96 10.42 35.61
CA SER A 595 -15.97 9.39 36.64
C SER A 595 -14.55 8.98 36.99
N ALA A 596 -13.78 9.92 37.56
CA ALA A 596 -12.59 9.62 38.37
C ALA A 596 -12.17 10.87 39.15
N ALA A 597 -12.99 11.28 40.11
CA ALA A 597 -12.56 12.16 41.19
C ALA A 597 -13.23 11.74 42.49
N THR A 598 -12.78 10.60 43.03
CA THR A 598 -12.69 10.30 44.48
C THR A 598 -11.77 9.11 44.66
#